data_AF-A0A0T9QXK3-F1
#
_entry.id   AF-A0A0T9QXK3-F1
#
_cell.length_a   1.000
_cell.length_b   1.000
_cell.length_c   1.000
_cell.angle_alpha   90.00
_cell.angle_beta   90.00
_cell.angle_gamma   90.00
#
_symmetry.space_group_name_H-M   'P 1'
#
loop_
_entity.id
_entity.type
_entity.pdbx_description
1 polymer ?
#
loop_
_entity_poly.entity_id
_entity_poly.type
_entity_poly.pdbx_seq_one_letter_code
_entity_poly.pdbx_strand_id
1 'polypeptide(L)'
;MSSTDIFKKILSIDTLLSFDGVIPSLSEFQLKLVTLIEQFGRALQSEGHNETEVDRLCHQICHSLDKRAGSAIKENGLSWEGYSLVHYFYGYIAPVPTESESLETLLNSEDATVSQFALKILALSQNLPIRDEKSLQLLSRYSHRSLRQNVIATDDDIAPEEWLDSELKREETLEAEKAPEANILPQQRRYLRPFYLQLVALTVLLSALWFWCSRYLGDLS
;
A
#
# COMPACT_ATOMS: atom_id res chain seq x y z
N MET A 1 1.79 -19.38 -16.78
CA MET A 1 1.25 -18.11 -16.27
C MET A 1 2.41 -17.14 -16.22
N SER A 2 2.28 -15.92 -16.75
CA SER A 2 3.40 -14.97 -16.81
C SER A 2 3.75 -14.41 -15.43
N SER A 3 4.99 -13.93 -15.26
CA SER A 3 5.42 -13.20 -14.06
C SER A 3 4.48 -12.01 -13.77
N THR A 4 4.04 -11.32 -14.83
CA THR A 4 3.10 -10.19 -14.73
C THR A 4 1.73 -10.60 -14.17
N ASP A 5 1.17 -11.72 -14.61
CA ASP A 5 -0.13 -12.18 -14.11
C ASP A 5 -0.06 -12.62 -12.64
N ILE A 6 1.05 -13.24 -12.25
CA ILE A 6 1.30 -13.63 -10.86
C ILE A 6 1.47 -12.38 -9.99
N PHE A 7 2.26 -11.41 -10.46
CA PHE A 7 2.47 -10.15 -9.75
C PHE A 7 1.16 -9.36 -9.57
N LYS A 8 0.26 -9.35 -10.56
CA LYS A 8 -1.09 -8.76 -10.42
C LYS A 8 -1.89 -9.41 -9.29
N LYS A 9 -1.76 -10.72 -9.07
CA LYS A 9 -2.40 -11.41 -7.94
C LYS A 9 -1.79 -10.99 -6.60
N ILE A 10 -0.45 -10.88 -6.53
CA ILE A 10 0.26 -10.38 -5.34
C ILE A 10 -0.22 -8.95 -5.02
N LEU A 11 -0.25 -8.07 -6.03
CA LEU A 11 -0.74 -6.70 -5.93
C LEU A 11 -2.21 -6.63 -5.45
N SER A 12 -3.06 -7.53 -5.95
CA SER A 12 -4.46 -7.60 -5.52
C SER A 12 -4.57 -7.98 -4.03
N ILE A 13 -3.75 -8.92 -3.56
CA ILE A 13 -3.70 -9.28 -2.14
C ILE A 13 -3.20 -8.12 -1.28
N ASP A 14 -2.11 -7.48 -1.71
CA ASP A 14 -1.55 -6.29 -1.04
C ASP A 14 -2.58 -5.16 -0.93
N THR A 15 -3.38 -4.97 -1.97
CA THR A 15 -4.49 -4.02 -2.02
C THR A 15 -5.61 -4.43 -1.05
N LEU A 16 -6.02 -5.71 -1.03
CA LEU A 16 -7.04 -6.20 -0.10
C LEU A 16 -6.63 -6.06 1.37
N LEU A 17 -5.35 -6.27 1.68
CA LEU A 17 -4.81 -6.03 3.03
C LEU A 17 -4.92 -4.55 3.46
N SER A 18 -4.99 -3.60 2.52
CA SER A 18 -5.18 -2.18 2.84
C SER A 18 -6.62 -1.79 3.14
N PHE A 19 -7.59 -2.66 2.85
CA PHE A 19 -9.02 -2.41 3.06
C PHE A 19 -9.57 -3.00 4.36
N ASP A 20 -8.71 -3.37 5.31
CA ASP A 20 -9.11 -4.03 6.58
C ASP A 20 -9.99 -5.27 6.34
N GLY A 21 -9.63 -6.05 5.32
CA GLY A 21 -10.33 -7.29 4.98
C GLY A 21 -10.13 -8.37 6.05
N VAL A 22 -11.18 -9.12 6.36
CA VAL A 22 -11.08 -10.28 7.27
C VAL A 22 -10.24 -11.37 6.61
N ILE A 23 -9.15 -11.77 7.26
CA ILE A 23 -8.34 -12.94 6.88
C ILE A 23 -8.89 -14.16 7.64
N PRO A 24 -9.54 -15.13 6.97
CA PRO A 24 -10.18 -16.26 7.66
C PRO A 24 -9.18 -17.18 8.37
N SER A 25 -7.98 -17.34 7.78
CA SER A 25 -6.91 -18.19 8.31
C SER A 25 -5.55 -17.63 7.92
N LEU A 26 -4.69 -17.34 8.91
CA LEU A 26 -3.34 -16.81 8.67
C LEU A 26 -2.41 -17.84 8.01
N SER A 27 -2.55 -19.13 8.34
CA SER A 27 -1.73 -20.19 7.76
C SER A 27 -2.05 -20.44 6.29
N GLU A 28 -3.35 -20.48 5.94
CA GLU A 28 -3.77 -20.60 4.54
C GLU A 28 -3.39 -19.36 3.74
N PHE A 29 -3.49 -18.19 4.36
CA PHE A 29 -3.07 -16.94 3.75
C PHE A 29 -1.56 -16.92 3.47
N GLN A 30 -0.74 -17.32 4.45
CA GLN A 30 0.70 -17.47 4.28
C GLN A 30 1.03 -18.47 3.15
N LEU A 31 0.40 -19.65 3.16
CA LEU A 31 0.62 -20.67 2.13
C LEU A 31 0.31 -20.14 0.72
N LYS A 32 -0.75 -19.35 0.59
CA LYS A 32 -1.12 -18.70 -0.67
C LYS A 32 -0.06 -17.69 -1.13
N LEU A 33 0.46 -16.88 -0.21
CA LEU A 33 1.54 -15.92 -0.51
C LEU A 33 2.83 -16.65 -0.91
N VAL A 34 3.24 -17.65 -0.16
CA VAL A 34 4.40 -18.51 -0.47
C VAL A 34 4.28 -19.08 -1.88
N THR A 35 3.14 -19.70 -2.19
CA THR A 35 2.90 -20.31 -3.50
C THR A 35 3.00 -19.28 -4.64
N LEU A 36 2.45 -18.07 -4.45
CA LEU A 36 2.52 -17.02 -5.45
C LEU A 36 3.95 -16.49 -5.65
N ILE A 37 4.71 -16.33 -4.58
CA ILE A 37 6.10 -15.84 -4.65
C ILE A 37 7.01 -16.86 -5.33
N GLU A 38 6.86 -18.15 -5.00
CA GLU A 38 7.57 -19.22 -5.70
C GLU A 38 7.22 -19.27 -7.18
N GLN A 39 5.93 -19.19 -7.52
CA GLN A 39 5.49 -19.15 -8.91
C GLN A 39 6.06 -17.93 -9.64
N PHE A 40 6.10 -16.77 -8.98
CA PHE A 40 6.63 -15.53 -9.53
C PHE A 40 8.12 -15.66 -9.85
N GLY A 41 8.92 -16.14 -8.89
CA GLY A 41 10.35 -16.37 -9.08
C GLY A 41 10.63 -17.36 -10.21
N ARG A 42 9.92 -18.49 -10.24
CA ARG A 42 10.05 -19.49 -11.33
C ARG A 42 9.63 -18.92 -12.68
N ALA A 43 8.58 -18.11 -12.73
CA ALA A 43 8.14 -17.47 -13.97
C ALA A 43 9.22 -16.51 -14.49
N LEU A 44 9.78 -15.66 -13.64
CA LEU A 44 10.86 -14.75 -14.04
C LEU A 44 12.12 -15.50 -14.51
N GLN A 45 12.50 -16.58 -13.82
CA GLN A 45 13.61 -17.44 -14.25
C GLN A 45 13.32 -18.08 -15.61
N SER A 46 12.09 -18.55 -15.84
CA SER A 46 11.69 -19.11 -17.14
C SER A 46 11.62 -18.09 -18.27
N GLU A 47 11.43 -16.81 -17.92
CA GLU A 47 11.46 -15.65 -18.83
C GLU A 47 12.91 -15.20 -19.13
N GLY A 48 13.92 -15.79 -18.47
CA GLY A 48 15.35 -15.57 -18.73
C GLY A 48 15.99 -14.46 -17.88
N HIS A 49 15.31 -13.98 -16.85
CA HIS A 49 15.82 -12.92 -15.97
C HIS A 49 16.95 -13.42 -15.05
N ASN A 50 17.84 -12.51 -14.64
CA ASN A 50 18.99 -12.84 -13.80
C ASN A 50 18.55 -13.39 -12.43
N GLU A 51 19.02 -14.58 -12.06
CA GLU A 51 18.64 -15.25 -10.81
C GLU A 51 18.87 -14.40 -9.55
N THR A 52 19.96 -13.63 -9.50
CA THR A 52 20.27 -12.76 -8.36
C THR A 52 19.29 -11.59 -8.26
N GLU A 53 18.87 -11.02 -9.39
CA GLU A 53 17.87 -9.95 -9.41
C GLU A 53 16.48 -10.47 -9.09
N VAL A 54 16.14 -11.67 -9.59
CA VAL A 54 14.89 -12.35 -9.26
C VAL A 54 14.81 -12.64 -7.76
N ASP A 55 15.85 -13.19 -7.15
CA ASP A 55 15.89 -13.46 -5.70
C ASP A 55 15.75 -12.16 -4.90
N ARG A 56 16.49 -11.11 -5.25
CA ARG A 56 16.36 -9.79 -4.60
C ARG A 56 14.95 -9.22 -4.71
N LEU A 57 14.30 -9.38 -5.86
CA LEU A 57 12.93 -8.92 -6.07
C LEU A 57 11.93 -9.72 -5.22
N CYS A 58 12.05 -11.05 -5.20
CA CYS A 58 11.24 -11.93 -4.34
C CYS A 58 11.43 -11.61 -2.85
N HIS A 59 12.67 -11.37 -2.43
CA HIS A 59 13.01 -10.94 -1.08
C HIS A 59 12.31 -9.63 -0.71
N GLN A 60 12.39 -8.63 -1.60
CA GLN A 60 11.72 -7.35 -1.39
C GLN A 60 10.19 -7.47 -1.31
N ILE A 61 9.60 -8.37 -2.11
CA ILE A 61 8.16 -8.68 -2.02
C ILE A 61 7.83 -9.27 -0.65
N CYS A 62 8.55 -10.31 -0.21
CA CYS A 62 8.35 -10.94 1.11
C CYS A 62 8.38 -9.89 2.21
N HIS A 63 9.38 -9.03 2.17
CA HIS A 63 9.57 -7.98 3.15
C HIS A 63 8.43 -6.95 3.15
N SER A 64 8.00 -6.49 1.98
CA SER A 64 6.88 -5.55 1.85
C SER A 64 5.55 -6.12 2.35
N LEU A 65 5.30 -7.40 2.06
CA LEU A 65 4.09 -8.10 2.49
C LEU A 65 4.11 -8.42 3.99
N ASP A 66 5.25 -8.78 4.56
CA ASP A 66 5.40 -8.99 6.01
C ASP A 66 5.07 -7.72 6.79
N LYS A 67 5.59 -6.56 6.35
CA LYS A 67 5.24 -5.26 6.93
C LYS A 67 3.75 -4.95 6.82
N ARG A 68 3.15 -5.23 5.66
CA ARG A 68 1.73 -4.95 5.42
C ARG A 68 0.82 -5.85 6.24
N ALA A 69 1.02 -7.17 6.15
CA ALA A 69 0.23 -8.15 6.88
C ALA A 69 0.36 -7.92 8.39
N GLY A 70 1.59 -7.72 8.88
CA GLY A 70 1.84 -7.39 10.28
C GLY A 70 1.11 -6.13 10.74
N SER A 71 1.03 -5.10 9.89
CA SER A 71 0.28 -3.87 10.23
C SER A 71 -1.24 -4.10 10.20
N ALA A 72 -1.75 -4.76 9.16
CA ALA A 72 -3.18 -4.96 8.94
C ALA A 72 -3.84 -5.83 10.02
N ILE A 73 -3.16 -6.87 10.51
CA ILE A 73 -3.75 -7.78 11.50
C ILE A 73 -3.49 -7.35 12.95
N LYS A 74 -2.55 -6.43 13.18
CA LYS A 74 -2.21 -5.94 14.53
C LYS A 74 -3.37 -5.20 15.17
N GLU A 75 -4.17 -4.49 14.39
CA GLU A 75 -5.39 -3.81 14.87
C GLU A 75 -6.42 -4.82 15.42
N ASN A 76 -6.41 -6.06 14.91
CA ASN A 76 -7.26 -7.16 15.35
C ASN A 76 -6.64 -8.01 16.49
N GLY A 77 -5.52 -7.57 17.07
CA GLY A 77 -4.85 -8.29 18.16
C GLY A 77 -4.15 -9.58 17.74
N LEU A 78 -3.94 -9.80 16.44
CA LEU A 78 -3.24 -10.96 15.90
C LEU A 78 -1.76 -10.65 15.65
N SER A 79 -0.92 -11.70 15.52
CA SER A 79 0.50 -11.59 15.22
C SER A 79 0.87 -12.29 13.92
N TRP A 80 1.69 -11.62 13.09
CA TRP A 80 2.23 -12.14 11.84
C TRP A 80 3.59 -12.83 12.01
N GLU A 81 4.21 -12.75 13.20
CA GLU A 81 5.59 -13.20 13.41
C GLU A 81 5.81 -14.69 13.06
N GLY A 82 4.88 -15.56 13.45
CA GLY A 82 4.92 -16.99 13.10
C GLY A 82 4.65 -17.30 11.63
N TYR A 83 4.25 -16.30 10.85
CA TYR A 83 3.88 -16.41 9.43
C TYR A 83 4.80 -15.58 8.52
N SER A 84 5.92 -15.05 9.05
CA SER A 84 6.84 -14.23 8.27
C SER A 84 7.34 -14.96 7.02
N LEU A 85 7.17 -14.31 5.87
CA LEU A 85 7.63 -14.78 4.57
C LEU A 85 9.14 -14.70 4.46
N VAL A 86 9.75 -13.63 5.00
CA VAL A 86 11.21 -13.51 5.04
C VAL A 86 11.81 -14.64 5.86
N HIS A 87 11.22 -14.95 7.02
CA HIS A 87 11.68 -16.09 7.81
C HIS A 87 11.47 -17.42 7.09
N TYR A 88 10.32 -17.61 6.43
CA TYR A 88 10.01 -18.82 5.68
C TYR A 88 11.01 -19.11 4.56
N PHE A 89 11.33 -18.12 3.72
CA PHE A 89 12.21 -18.31 2.56
C PHE A 89 13.70 -18.19 2.90
N TYR A 90 14.05 -17.34 3.86
CA TYR A 90 15.45 -16.93 4.10
C TYR A 90 15.96 -17.27 5.51
N GLY A 91 15.12 -17.79 6.39
CA GLY A 91 15.52 -18.36 7.68
C GLY A 91 15.80 -17.34 8.80
N TYR A 92 15.61 -16.04 8.58
CA TYR A 92 15.84 -15.00 9.58
C TYR A 92 14.64 -14.07 9.77
N ILE A 93 14.51 -13.51 10.98
CA ILE A 93 13.51 -12.49 11.31
C ILE A 93 14.21 -11.13 11.18
N ALA A 94 13.82 -10.32 10.20
CA ALA A 94 14.43 -9.02 9.94
C ALA A 94 14.19 -8.04 11.13
N PRO A 95 15.13 -7.11 11.40
CA PRO A 95 15.27 -5.96 10.52
C PRO A 95 16.68 -5.88 9.95
N VAL A 96 16.83 -6.09 8.63
CA VAL A 96 18.11 -5.83 7.97
C VAL A 96 18.13 -4.35 7.56
N PRO A 97 19.20 -3.57 7.82
CA PRO A 97 19.23 -2.12 7.58
C PRO A 97 19.24 -1.67 6.10
N THR A 98 19.14 -2.58 5.13
CA THR A 98 19.41 -2.34 3.70
C THR A 98 18.20 -2.54 2.79
N GLU A 99 16.97 -2.40 3.29
CA GLU A 99 15.74 -2.47 2.47
C GLU A 99 15.74 -1.43 1.33
N SER A 100 16.17 -0.21 1.62
CA SER A 100 16.23 0.89 0.66
C SER A 100 17.36 0.73 -0.34
N GLU A 101 18.49 0.17 0.08
CA GLU A 101 19.65 -0.10 -0.79
C GLU A 101 19.37 -1.26 -1.76
N SER A 102 18.69 -2.32 -1.27
CA SER A 102 18.22 -3.42 -2.11
C SER A 102 17.19 -2.94 -3.14
N LEU A 103 16.20 -2.15 -2.71
CA LEU A 103 15.18 -1.61 -3.61
C LEU A 103 15.77 -0.60 -4.61
N GLU A 104 16.68 0.28 -4.19
CA GLU A 104 17.35 1.22 -5.09
C GLU A 104 18.20 0.48 -6.15
N THR A 105 18.86 -0.61 -5.76
CA THR A 105 19.58 -1.47 -6.71
C THR A 105 18.64 -2.06 -7.76
N LEU A 106 17.47 -2.56 -7.35
CA LEU A 106 16.47 -3.09 -8.27
C LEU A 106 15.85 -2.01 -9.17
N LEU A 107 15.63 -0.80 -8.66
CA LEU A 107 15.12 0.33 -9.43
C LEU A 107 16.10 0.77 -10.54
N ASN A 108 17.40 0.62 -10.29
CA ASN A 108 18.49 0.89 -11.23
C ASN A 108 18.92 -0.31 -12.07
N SER A 109 18.21 -1.43 -12.00
CA SER A 109 18.51 -2.60 -12.85
C SER A 109 18.42 -2.23 -14.33
N GLU A 110 19.34 -2.80 -15.12
CA GLU A 110 19.31 -2.72 -16.59
C GLU A 110 18.13 -3.53 -17.18
N ASP A 111 17.62 -4.49 -16.40
CA ASP A 111 16.44 -5.26 -16.76
C ASP A 111 15.17 -4.41 -16.54
N ALA A 112 14.57 -4.02 -17.66
CA ALA A 112 13.38 -3.18 -17.67
C ALA A 112 12.20 -3.80 -16.90
N THR A 113 12.06 -5.13 -16.93
CA THR A 113 10.99 -5.86 -16.26
C THR A 113 11.19 -5.87 -14.75
N VAL A 114 12.41 -6.18 -14.30
CA VAL A 114 12.77 -6.15 -12.87
C VAL A 114 12.61 -4.73 -12.31
N SER A 115 13.14 -3.72 -13.01
CA SER A 115 13.00 -2.31 -12.63
C SER A 115 11.52 -1.89 -12.56
N GLN A 116 10.69 -2.36 -13.49
CA GLN A 116 9.25 -2.08 -13.48
C GLN A 116 8.53 -2.73 -12.28
N PHE A 117 8.86 -3.97 -11.93
CA PHE A 117 8.30 -4.60 -10.73
C PHE A 117 8.77 -3.89 -9.45
N ALA A 118 10.04 -3.49 -9.38
CA ALA A 118 10.56 -2.70 -8.26
C ALA A 118 9.82 -1.36 -8.10
N LEU A 119 9.54 -0.66 -9.20
CA LEU A 119 8.72 0.56 -9.19
C LEU A 119 7.31 0.31 -8.64
N LYS A 120 6.68 -0.80 -9.03
CA LYS A 120 5.35 -1.16 -8.51
C LYS A 120 5.41 -1.47 -7.02
N ILE A 121 6.43 -2.17 -6.54
CA ILE A 121 6.62 -2.43 -5.09
C ILE A 121 6.84 -1.12 -4.33
N LEU A 122 7.64 -0.20 -4.86
CA LEU A 122 7.85 1.12 -4.29
C LEU A 122 6.55 1.94 -4.23
N ALA A 123 5.70 1.85 -5.27
CA ALA A 123 4.40 2.51 -5.25
C ALA A 123 3.48 1.96 -4.14
N LEU A 124 3.53 0.65 -3.88
CA LEU A 124 2.73 0.03 -2.83
C LEU A 124 3.16 0.44 -1.44
N SER A 125 4.46 0.66 -1.19
CA SER A 125 4.96 1.02 0.13
C SER A 125 4.45 2.38 0.64
N GLN A 126 3.91 3.24 -0.24
CA GLN A 126 3.32 4.53 0.13
C GLN A 126 2.14 4.42 1.11
N ASN A 127 1.39 3.32 1.02
CA ASN A 127 0.19 3.08 1.82
C ASN A 127 0.47 2.33 3.12
N LEU A 128 1.74 2.05 3.43
CA LEU A 128 2.11 1.46 4.72
C LEU A 128 1.93 2.51 5.84
N PRO A 129 1.38 2.10 7.00
CA PRO A 129 1.14 3.01 8.13
C PRO A 129 2.45 3.54 8.75
N ILE A 130 3.56 2.80 8.59
CA ILE A 130 4.90 3.24 8.98
C ILE A 130 5.65 3.59 7.69
N ARG A 131 5.76 4.89 7.42
CA ARG A 131 6.50 5.41 6.26
C ARG A 131 7.98 5.44 6.58
N ASP A 132 8.76 4.65 5.85
CA ASP A 132 10.21 4.78 5.83
C ASP A 132 10.59 6.05 5.03
N GLU A 133 11.34 6.95 5.68
CA GLU A 133 11.76 8.23 5.11
C GLU A 133 12.57 8.03 3.82
N LYS A 134 13.37 6.96 3.74
CA LYS A 134 14.14 6.62 2.53
C LYS A 134 13.24 6.14 1.40
N SER A 135 12.20 5.35 1.69
CA SER A 135 11.20 4.97 0.70
C SER A 135 10.48 6.19 0.09
N LEU A 136 10.22 7.24 0.88
CA LEU A 136 9.68 8.51 0.38
C LEU A 136 10.68 9.28 -0.50
N GLN A 137 11.97 9.26 -0.15
CA GLN A 137 13.03 9.86 -0.98
C GLN A 137 13.20 9.12 -2.31
N LEU A 138 13.15 7.78 -2.29
CA LEU A 138 13.14 6.99 -3.52
C LEU A 138 11.89 7.30 -4.34
N LEU A 139 10.74 7.46 -3.70
CA LEU A 139 9.52 7.84 -4.42
C LEU A 139 9.65 9.20 -5.11
N SER A 140 10.12 10.23 -4.42
CA SER A 140 10.30 11.54 -5.04
C SER A 140 11.27 11.46 -6.21
N ARG A 141 12.36 10.69 -6.06
CA ARG A 141 13.37 10.47 -7.09
C ARG A 141 12.84 9.72 -8.31
N TYR A 142 12.01 8.69 -8.15
CA TYR A 142 11.54 7.83 -9.25
C TYR A 142 10.09 8.10 -9.69
N SER A 143 9.39 9.06 -9.07
CA SER A 143 8.00 9.44 -9.37
C SER A 143 7.76 9.74 -10.85
N HIS A 144 8.67 10.49 -11.47
CA HIS A 144 8.61 10.86 -12.89
C HIS A 144 8.69 9.64 -13.83
N ARG A 145 9.39 8.58 -13.42
CA ARG A 145 9.51 7.33 -14.20
C ARG A 145 8.24 6.51 -14.11
N SER A 146 7.59 6.49 -12.94
CA SER A 146 6.29 5.84 -12.74
C SER A 146 5.17 6.49 -13.58
N LEU A 147 5.14 7.83 -13.66
CA LEU A 147 4.17 8.59 -14.46
C LEU A 147 4.33 8.36 -15.98
N ARG A 148 5.56 8.43 -16.51
CA ARG A 148 5.82 8.20 -17.95
C ARG A 148 5.37 6.81 -18.41
N GLN A 149 5.51 5.81 -17.56
CA GLN A 149 5.28 4.43 -17.98
C GLN A 149 3.80 4.03 -17.99
N ASN A 150 2.96 4.70 -17.20
CA ASN A 150 1.50 4.55 -17.30
C ASN A 150 0.93 5.20 -18.57
N VAL A 151 1.59 6.23 -19.11
CA VAL A 151 1.20 6.88 -20.38
C VAL A 151 1.57 6.03 -21.61
N ILE A 152 2.61 5.20 -21.50
CA ILE A 152 3.09 4.34 -22.61
C ILE A 152 2.39 2.97 -22.62
N ALA A 153 1.78 2.54 -21.49
CA ALA A 153 1.08 1.26 -21.38
C ALA A 153 -0.42 1.31 -21.73
N THR A 154 -0.95 2.49 -22.05
CA THR A 154 -2.25 2.63 -22.72
C THR A 154 -2.02 2.52 -24.23
N ASP A 155 -2.16 1.30 -24.74
CA ASP A 155 -2.19 0.99 -26.16
C ASP A 155 -3.47 1.54 -26.81
N ASP A 156 -3.27 2.14 -27.99
CA ASP A 156 -4.20 2.54 -29.06
C ASP A 156 -5.48 3.36 -28.75
N ASP A 157 -5.67 4.41 -29.57
CA ASP A 157 -6.88 5.23 -29.82
C ASP A 157 -7.13 6.59 -29.13
N ILE A 158 -6.13 7.26 -28.54
CA ILE A 158 -6.29 8.70 -28.22
C ILE A 158 -5.06 9.50 -28.65
N ALA A 159 -5.29 10.46 -29.57
CA ALA A 159 -4.26 11.36 -30.08
C ALA A 159 -3.56 12.12 -28.92
N PRO A 160 -2.22 12.13 -28.87
CA PRO A 160 -1.44 12.73 -27.76
C PRO A 160 -1.59 14.25 -27.58
N GLU A 161 -2.19 14.96 -28.53
CA GLU A 161 -2.14 16.43 -28.58
C GLU A 161 -3.22 17.11 -27.73
N GLU A 162 -4.33 16.45 -27.40
CA GLU A 162 -5.46 17.12 -26.72
C GLU A 162 -5.31 17.18 -25.19
N TRP A 163 -4.54 16.24 -24.61
CA TRP A 163 -4.32 16.18 -23.16
C TRP A 163 -3.17 17.08 -22.69
N LEU A 164 -2.10 17.18 -23.50
CA LEU A 164 -0.96 18.06 -23.20
C LEU A 164 -1.37 19.54 -23.15
N ASP A 165 -2.22 19.99 -24.07
CA ASP A 165 -2.71 21.37 -24.11
C ASP A 165 -3.62 21.73 -22.93
N SER A 166 -4.29 20.73 -22.35
CA SER A 166 -5.17 20.92 -21.19
C SER A 166 -4.40 21.01 -19.87
N GLU A 167 -3.32 20.24 -19.72
CA GLU A 167 -2.49 20.23 -18.50
C GLU A 167 -1.57 21.46 -18.43
N LEU A 168 -0.99 21.87 -19.57
CA LEU A 168 -0.12 23.07 -19.66
C LEU A 168 -0.88 24.35 -19.31
N LYS A 169 -2.15 24.43 -19.74
CA LYS A 169 -3.05 25.56 -19.45
C LYS A 169 -3.51 25.62 -18.00
N ARG A 170 -3.52 24.47 -17.30
CA ARG A 170 -3.86 24.38 -15.87
C ARG A 170 -2.67 24.81 -15.00
N GLU A 171 -1.44 24.49 -15.39
CA GLU A 171 -0.23 24.93 -14.68
C GLU A 171 0.03 26.43 -14.84
N GLU A 172 -0.23 27.01 -16.03
CA GLU A 172 -0.06 28.46 -16.26
C GLU A 172 -1.02 29.32 -15.42
N THR A 173 -2.22 28.82 -15.12
CA THR A 173 -3.18 29.52 -14.25
C THR A 173 -2.85 29.48 -12.76
N LEU A 174 -1.99 28.56 -12.31
CA LEU A 174 -1.65 28.38 -10.88
C LEU A 174 -0.46 29.22 -10.42
N GLU A 175 0.43 29.62 -11.33
CA GLU A 175 1.61 30.44 -11.01
C GLU A 175 1.31 31.95 -10.88
N ALA A 176 0.13 32.41 -11.35
CA ALA A 176 -0.23 33.83 -11.35
C ALA A 176 -0.84 34.36 -10.03
N GLU A 177 -1.09 33.50 -9.03
CA GLU A 177 -1.72 33.92 -7.77
C GLU A 177 -0.91 33.46 -6.55
N LYS A 178 0.19 34.17 -6.25
CA LYS A 178 0.94 34.01 -5.01
C LYS A 178 0.73 35.20 -4.05
N ALA A 179 -0.08 34.93 -3.01
CA ALA A 179 -0.03 35.41 -1.62
C ALA A 179 -0.42 36.89 -1.31
N PRO A 180 -1.08 37.19 -0.15
CA PRO A 180 -0.47 36.97 1.17
C PRO A 180 -1.37 36.37 2.28
N GLU A 181 -0.68 35.73 3.23
CA GLU A 181 -0.97 35.57 4.68
C GLU A 181 -2.40 35.26 5.18
N ALA A 182 -2.59 34.05 5.72
CA ALA A 182 -3.16 33.83 7.07
C ALA A 182 -3.23 32.32 7.44
N ASN A 183 -2.74 32.00 8.64
CA ASN A 183 -3.06 30.84 9.48
C ASN A 183 -2.85 29.43 8.91
N ILE A 184 -1.71 28.84 9.31
CA ILE A 184 -1.45 27.41 9.23
C ILE A 184 -2.38 26.68 10.22
N LEU A 185 -3.38 25.97 9.69
CA LEU A 185 -3.97 24.79 10.32
C LEU A 185 -3.84 23.63 9.32
N PRO A 186 -3.25 22.48 9.69
CA PRO A 186 -3.09 21.37 8.76
C PRO A 186 -4.45 20.78 8.41
N GLN A 187 -4.65 20.65 7.10
CA GLN A 187 -5.84 20.18 6.40
C GLN A 187 -6.06 18.67 6.63
N GLN A 188 -6.44 18.29 7.84
CA GLN A 188 -6.78 16.92 8.24
C GLN A 188 -8.30 16.80 8.43
N ARG A 189 -9.09 17.12 7.39
CA ARG A 189 -10.54 17.33 7.53
C ARG A 189 -11.44 16.63 6.53
N ARG A 190 -11.14 15.38 6.13
CA ARG A 190 -12.09 14.58 5.33
C ARG A 190 -12.44 13.17 5.83
N TYR A 191 -11.87 12.68 6.92
CA TYR A 191 -12.21 11.33 7.44
C TYR A 191 -12.81 11.27 8.86
N LEU A 192 -13.00 12.39 9.57
CA LEU A 192 -13.58 12.39 10.93
C LEU A 192 -15.10 12.55 11.02
N ARG A 193 -15.81 12.75 9.90
CA ARG A 193 -17.25 13.03 9.93
C ARG A 193 -18.17 11.86 10.33
N PRO A 194 -17.87 10.57 10.05
CA PRO A 194 -18.81 9.49 10.42
C PRO A 194 -18.70 9.07 11.89
N PHE A 195 -17.53 9.19 12.52
CA PHE A 195 -17.31 8.75 13.90
C PHE A 195 -18.02 9.64 14.94
N TYR A 196 -18.03 10.96 14.74
CA TYR A 196 -18.65 11.89 15.69
C TYR A 196 -20.18 11.76 15.71
N LEU A 197 -20.81 11.57 14.54
CA LEU A 197 -22.25 11.37 14.44
C LEU A 197 -22.69 10.05 15.12
N GLN A 198 -21.88 8.99 15.00
CA GLN A 198 -22.15 7.72 15.68
C GLN A 198 -22.05 7.85 17.21
N LEU A 199 -21.05 8.57 17.72
CA LEU A 199 -20.88 8.83 19.16
C LEU A 199 -22.02 9.69 19.75
N VAL A 200 -22.47 10.71 19.01
CA VAL A 200 -23.60 11.55 19.44
C VAL A 200 -24.91 10.74 19.44
N ALA A 201 -25.16 9.92 18.42
CA ALA A 201 -26.35 9.07 18.39
C ALA A 201 -26.38 8.07 19.56
N LEU A 202 -25.23 7.46 19.87
CA LEU A 202 -25.11 6.48 20.95
C LEU A 202 -25.30 7.12 22.34
N THR A 203 -24.79 8.32 22.56
CA THR A 203 -24.99 9.06 23.84
C THR A 203 -26.43 9.54 24.01
N VAL A 204 -27.12 9.94 22.93
CA VAL A 204 -28.56 10.28 22.97
C VAL A 204 -29.40 9.04 23.30
N LEU A 205 -29.05 7.87 22.74
CA LEU A 205 -29.80 6.64 22.98
C LEU A 205 -29.61 6.12 24.41
N LEU A 206 -28.37 6.18 24.93
CA LEU A 206 -28.07 5.83 26.33
C LEU A 206 -28.73 6.78 27.34
N SER A 207 -28.76 8.08 27.07
CA SER A 207 -29.42 9.04 27.96
C SER A 207 -30.94 8.89 27.95
N ALA A 208 -31.54 8.61 26.79
CA ALA A 208 -32.95 8.28 26.69
C ALA A 208 -33.26 6.98 27.45
N LEU A 209 -32.49 5.91 27.24
CA LEU A 209 -32.68 4.64 27.95
C LEU A 209 -32.54 4.82 29.48
N TRP A 210 -31.52 5.56 29.93
CA TRP A 210 -31.33 5.88 31.34
C TRP A 210 -32.51 6.65 31.93
N PHE A 211 -33.02 7.65 31.21
CA PHE A 211 -34.16 8.44 31.66
C PHE A 211 -35.44 7.59 31.78
N TRP A 212 -35.68 6.71 30.80
CA TRP A 212 -36.82 5.79 30.83
C TRP A 212 -36.69 4.76 31.95
N CYS A 213 -35.50 4.17 32.14
CA CYS A 213 -35.23 3.25 33.25
C CYS A 213 -35.40 3.94 34.61
N SER A 214 -34.87 5.14 34.79
CA SER A 214 -34.99 5.90 36.04
C SER A 214 -36.44 6.26 36.36
N ARG A 215 -37.27 6.52 35.35
CA ARG A 215 -38.68 6.83 35.56
C ARG A 215 -39.50 5.57 35.86
N TYR A 216 -39.25 4.48 35.14
CA TYR A 216 -39.99 3.23 35.30
C TYR A 216 -39.63 2.47 36.59
N LEU A 217 -38.38 2.58 37.08
CA LEU A 217 -37.98 2.08 38.39
C LEU A 217 -38.31 3.05 39.54
N GLY A 218 -38.49 4.34 39.26
CA GLY A 218 -38.92 5.34 40.24
C GLY A 218 -40.41 5.25 40.62
N ASP A 219 -41.25 4.73 39.72
CA ASP A 219 -42.69 4.47 39.98
C ASP A 219 -42.95 3.17 40.76
N LEU A 220 -41.89 2.45 41.19
CA LEU A 220 -41.96 1.21 41.98
C LEU A 220 -41.58 1.38 43.47
N SER A 221 -41.36 2.62 43.95
CA SER A 221 -41.21 2.96 45.38
C SER A 221 -42.38 3.79 45.89
#